data_AF-A0A3C1Q2U8-F1
#
_entry.id   AF-A0A3C1Q2U8-F1
#
_cell.length_a   1.000
_cell.length_b   1.000
_cell.length_c   1.000
_cell.angle_alpha   90.00
_cell.angle_beta   90.00
_cell.angle_gamma   90.00
#
_symmetry.space_group_name_H-M   'P 1'
#
loop_
_entity.id
_entity.type
_entity.pdbx_description
1 polymer ?
#
loop_
_entity_poly.entity_id
_entity_poly.type
_entity_poly.pdbx_seq_one_letter_code
_entity_poly.pdbx_strand_id
1 'polypeptide(L)'
;MKNIIQLFSFILFLAPFLPAQGATLSHRYSFDTDTTDSVGGNTGILEGGATISSGQLTLTGLGSSIDANRMTFTNPVDIGGNFGATGVTIETWYTDTGTGTWGKLFQFGNNAAGQELAFTHTRGNGQQTGVDRDGAKLFGEQVNQNEEHHLVITVSPDGNLNTWIDGVQKLSDINTNDLTNVNTNFEAIGATSWGDPGMTGSVNEFRIYEGELT
;
A
#
# COMPACT_ATOMS: atom_id res chain seq x y z
N MET A 1 44.18 -12.05 -60.01
CA MET A 1 42.75 -12.00 -59.60
C MET A 1 42.67 -11.21 -58.31
N LYS A 2 41.80 -10.19 -58.24
CA LYS A 2 41.72 -9.20 -57.16
C LYS A 2 41.08 -9.79 -55.89
N ASN A 3 41.62 -9.38 -54.75
CA ASN A 3 41.15 -9.64 -53.38
C ASN A 3 39.69 -9.21 -53.17
N ILE A 4 38.99 -9.85 -52.23
CA ILE A 4 38.07 -9.19 -51.27
C ILE A 4 38.09 -10.03 -49.98
N ILE A 5 38.61 -9.45 -48.91
CA ILE A 5 38.39 -9.91 -47.53
C ILE A 5 37.28 -9.02 -47.00
N GLN A 6 36.10 -9.59 -46.71
CA GLN A 6 35.03 -8.87 -46.03
C GLN A 6 35.34 -8.81 -44.54
N LEU A 7 35.59 -7.60 -44.04
CA LEU A 7 35.69 -7.32 -42.62
C LEU A 7 34.28 -7.04 -42.09
N PHE A 8 33.71 -7.96 -41.31
CA PHE A 8 32.46 -7.71 -40.59
C PHE A 8 32.75 -6.87 -39.34
N SER A 9 32.35 -5.60 -39.37
CA SER A 9 32.37 -4.73 -38.19
C SER A 9 31.17 -5.08 -37.32
N PHE A 10 31.39 -5.70 -36.17
CA PHE A 10 30.36 -5.95 -35.16
C PHE A 10 30.24 -4.67 -34.31
N ILE A 11 29.19 -3.89 -34.52
CA ILE A 11 28.87 -2.74 -33.65
C ILE A 11 28.20 -3.32 -32.40
N LEU A 12 28.91 -3.27 -31.28
CA LEU A 12 28.35 -3.60 -29.97
C LEU A 12 27.45 -2.43 -29.54
N PHE A 13 26.12 -2.61 -29.60
CA PHE A 13 25.19 -1.68 -28.97
C PHE A 13 25.27 -1.88 -27.45
N LEU A 14 25.99 -1.01 -26.76
CA LEU A 14 25.89 -0.89 -25.31
C LEU A 14 24.53 -0.26 -25.01
N ALA A 15 23.54 -1.06 -24.59
CA ALA A 15 22.32 -0.51 -24.03
C ALA A 15 22.70 0.30 -22.78
N PRO A 16 22.21 1.54 -22.61
CA PRO A 16 22.43 2.26 -21.36
C PRO A 16 21.81 1.45 -20.23
N PHE A 17 22.65 0.97 -19.31
CA PHE A 17 22.21 0.42 -18.04
C PHE A 17 21.67 1.59 -17.23
N LEU A 18 20.36 1.84 -17.29
CA LEU A 18 19.72 2.73 -16.34
C LEU A 18 19.84 2.04 -14.98
N PRO A 19 20.51 2.65 -13.98
CA PRO A 19 20.48 2.08 -12.64
C PRO A 19 19.02 1.95 -12.21
N ALA A 20 18.62 0.76 -11.75
CA ALA A 20 17.37 0.61 -11.03
C ALA A 20 17.45 1.55 -9.82
N GLN A 21 16.63 2.60 -9.82
CA GLN A 21 16.52 3.48 -8.67
C GLN A 21 15.85 2.66 -7.58
N GLY A 22 16.62 2.24 -6.58
CA GLY A 22 16.08 1.53 -5.43
C GLY A 22 15.03 2.40 -4.72
N ALA A 23 14.00 1.77 -4.16
CA ALA A 23 12.94 2.50 -3.49
C ALA A 23 13.50 3.38 -2.36
N THR A 24 13.03 4.63 -2.29
CA THR A 24 13.47 5.61 -1.29
C THR A 24 12.36 5.82 -0.27
N LEU A 25 12.65 5.69 1.02
CA LEU A 25 11.67 5.92 2.07
C LEU A 25 11.20 7.37 2.05
N SER A 26 9.90 7.61 1.90
CA SER A 26 9.29 8.94 1.76
C SER A 26 8.44 9.32 2.97
N HIS A 27 7.76 8.35 3.59
CA HIS A 27 7.00 8.55 4.83
C HIS A 27 7.27 7.40 5.80
N ARG A 28 7.40 7.72 7.09
CA ARG A 28 7.49 6.72 8.16
C ARG A 28 6.80 7.18 9.43
N TYR A 29 5.71 6.48 9.74
CA TYR A 29 4.97 6.57 10.99
C TYR A 29 5.36 5.39 11.87
N SER A 30 6.27 5.59 12.84
CA SER A 30 6.71 4.49 13.72
C SER A 30 5.67 4.13 14.77
N PHE A 31 4.88 5.11 15.22
CA PHE A 31 3.93 4.97 16.33
C PHE A 31 4.57 4.68 17.70
N ASP A 32 5.90 4.86 17.84
CA ASP A 32 6.59 4.67 19.12
C ASP A 32 6.01 5.56 20.23
N THR A 33 5.73 6.83 19.90
CA THR A 33 5.23 7.83 20.85
C THR A 33 4.06 8.66 20.33
N ASP A 34 3.96 8.85 19.02
CA ASP A 34 2.98 9.72 18.39
C ASP A 34 2.78 9.35 16.90
N THR A 35 2.02 10.16 16.17
CA THR A 35 1.70 9.99 14.75
C THR A 35 2.61 10.81 13.82
N THR A 36 3.76 11.27 14.29
CA THR A 36 4.67 12.07 13.47
C THR A 36 5.28 11.22 12.37
N ASP A 37 5.20 11.73 11.14
CA ASP A 37 5.99 11.22 10.03
C ASP A 37 7.43 11.71 10.18
N SER A 38 8.32 10.78 10.52
CA SER A 38 9.74 11.08 10.79
C SER A 38 10.58 11.35 9.53
N VAL A 39 10.02 11.16 8.33
CA VAL A 39 10.72 11.29 7.05
C VAL A 39 10.12 12.42 6.20
N GLY A 40 8.83 12.35 5.90
CA GLY A 40 8.15 13.29 5.01
C GLY A 40 7.50 14.48 5.74
N GLY A 41 7.42 14.44 7.07
CA GLY A 41 6.85 15.52 7.89
C GLY A 41 5.33 15.67 7.83
N ASN A 42 4.61 14.73 7.20
CA ASN A 42 3.14 14.74 7.15
C ASN A 42 2.52 14.06 8.39
N THR A 43 2.33 14.82 9.48
CA THR A 43 1.80 14.26 10.74
C THR A 43 0.40 13.67 10.61
N GLY A 44 0.19 12.49 11.20
CA GLY A 44 -1.12 11.86 11.29
C GLY A 44 -2.05 12.50 12.31
N ILE A 45 -3.36 12.43 12.08
CA ILE A 45 -4.40 12.94 12.97
C ILE A 45 -5.25 11.75 13.44
N LEU A 46 -5.33 11.57 14.76
CA LEU A 46 -6.13 10.52 15.37
C LEU A 46 -7.60 10.97 15.50
N GLU A 47 -8.51 10.15 15.01
CA GLU A 47 -9.96 10.43 14.99
C GLU A 47 -10.77 9.25 15.54
N GLY A 48 -12.01 9.53 15.96
CA GLY A 48 -12.96 8.49 16.39
C GLY A 48 -12.49 7.69 17.62
N GLY A 49 -11.57 8.23 18.42
CA GLY A 49 -10.99 7.56 19.59
C GLY A 49 -9.69 6.78 19.33
N ALA A 50 -8.97 7.07 18.24
CA ALA A 50 -7.72 6.36 17.91
C ALA A 50 -6.65 6.80 18.89
N THR A 51 -5.78 5.86 19.24
CA THR A 51 -4.74 6.13 20.23
C THR A 51 -3.41 5.57 19.76
N ILE A 52 -2.32 6.21 20.17
CA ILE A 52 -1.02 5.55 20.21
C ILE A 52 -0.89 4.90 21.58
N SER A 53 -0.66 3.60 21.61
CA SER A 53 -0.49 2.82 22.83
C SER A 53 0.51 1.70 22.60
N SER A 54 1.43 1.52 23.54
CA SER A 54 2.44 0.45 23.49
C SER A 54 3.24 0.41 22.18
N GLY A 55 3.59 1.58 21.66
CA GLY A 55 4.39 1.72 20.42
C GLY A 55 3.62 1.42 19.13
N GLN A 56 2.29 1.50 19.13
CA GLN A 56 1.45 1.17 17.98
C GLN A 56 0.25 2.11 17.87
N LEU A 57 -0.24 2.31 16.65
CA LEU A 57 -1.59 2.82 16.42
C LEU A 57 -2.59 1.73 16.85
N THR A 58 -3.46 2.04 17.80
CA THR A 58 -4.50 1.14 18.31
C THR A 58 -5.87 1.58 17.81
N LEU A 59 -6.58 0.63 17.20
CA LEU A 59 -7.89 0.82 16.59
C LEU A 59 -8.88 -0.16 17.19
N THR A 60 -10.01 0.35 17.67
CA THR A 60 -10.96 -0.38 18.51
C THR A 60 -12.13 -0.99 17.72
N GLY A 61 -12.22 -0.74 16.42
CA GLY A 61 -13.38 -1.09 15.60
C GLY A 61 -14.61 -0.22 15.84
N LEU A 62 -14.50 0.84 16.67
CA LEU A 62 -15.61 1.76 16.90
C LEU A 62 -15.94 2.55 15.64
N GLY A 63 -17.24 2.66 15.35
CA GLY A 63 -17.74 3.39 14.17
C GLY A 63 -17.62 2.58 12.88
N SER A 64 -17.98 3.23 11.77
CA SER A 64 -17.92 2.67 10.43
C SER A 64 -17.65 3.77 9.42
N SER A 65 -17.25 3.38 8.21
CA SER A 65 -17.00 4.33 7.13
C SER A 65 -16.04 5.46 7.55
N ILE A 66 -16.35 6.69 7.17
CA ILE A 66 -15.58 7.88 7.51
C ILE A 66 -15.70 8.29 8.98
N ASP A 67 -16.61 7.70 9.75
CA ASP A 67 -16.77 7.96 11.19
C ASP A 67 -16.09 6.89 12.04
N ALA A 68 -15.43 5.91 11.41
CA ALA A 68 -14.67 4.89 12.09
C ALA A 68 -13.48 5.48 12.85
N ASN A 69 -13.10 4.75 13.89
CA ASN A 69 -11.88 4.95 14.61
C ASN A 69 -10.67 4.78 13.66
N ARG A 70 -9.89 5.85 13.43
CA ARG A 70 -8.90 5.92 12.35
C ARG A 70 -7.78 6.90 12.59
N MET A 71 -6.75 6.82 11.75
CA MET A 71 -5.78 7.89 11.54
C MET A 71 -5.93 8.49 10.14
N THR A 72 -6.07 9.80 10.06
CA THR A 72 -5.97 10.61 8.83
C THR A 72 -4.63 11.34 8.80
N PHE A 73 -4.45 12.26 7.85
CA PHE A 73 -3.18 12.98 7.65
C PHE A 73 -3.41 14.50 7.62
N THR A 74 -2.41 15.27 8.06
CA THR A 74 -2.48 16.74 8.07
C THR A 74 -2.58 17.31 6.66
N ASN A 75 -1.91 16.67 5.69
CA ASN A 75 -2.07 16.91 4.27
C ASN A 75 -2.32 15.57 3.56
N PRO A 76 -2.91 15.56 2.36
CA PRO A 76 -2.96 14.35 1.56
C PRO A 76 -1.55 13.76 1.37
N VAL A 77 -1.43 12.45 1.58
CA VAL A 77 -0.29 11.64 1.16
C VAL A 77 -0.21 11.62 -0.37
N ASP A 78 -1.36 11.68 -1.06
CA ASP A 78 -1.49 11.80 -2.51
C ASP A 78 -0.69 10.73 -3.27
N ILE A 79 -1.10 9.47 -3.09
CA ILE A 79 -0.39 8.32 -3.66
C ILE A 79 -0.25 8.45 -5.19
N GLY A 80 -1.32 8.87 -5.87
CA GLY A 80 -1.31 9.02 -7.32
C GLY A 80 -0.48 10.21 -7.79
N GLY A 81 -0.56 11.36 -7.12
CA GLY A 81 0.16 12.57 -7.48
C GLY A 81 1.65 12.53 -7.16
N ASN A 82 2.02 12.04 -5.98
CA ASN A 82 3.40 12.05 -5.49
C ASN A 82 4.24 10.86 -5.99
N PHE A 83 3.62 9.70 -6.24
CA PHE A 83 4.37 8.48 -6.60
C PHE A 83 3.98 7.90 -7.97
N GLY A 84 3.02 8.50 -8.68
CA GLY A 84 2.50 7.97 -9.94
C GLY A 84 3.54 7.81 -11.07
N ALA A 85 4.63 8.59 -11.05
CA ALA A 85 5.71 8.50 -12.04
C ALA A 85 6.81 7.51 -11.66
N THR A 86 6.90 7.13 -10.38
CA THR A 86 8.00 6.32 -9.82
C THR A 86 7.55 4.95 -9.39
N GLY A 87 6.26 4.76 -9.15
CA GLY A 87 5.72 3.63 -8.40
C GLY A 87 5.80 3.91 -6.89
N VAL A 88 5.16 3.06 -6.12
CA VAL A 88 5.06 3.16 -4.66
C VAL A 88 5.24 1.80 -4.00
N THR A 89 5.81 1.81 -2.80
CA THR A 89 5.73 0.67 -1.88
C THR A 89 5.07 1.09 -0.57
N ILE A 90 4.08 0.32 -0.10
CA ILE A 90 3.55 0.40 1.25
C ILE A 90 4.11 -0.79 2.05
N GLU A 91 4.73 -0.52 3.19
CA GLU A 91 5.22 -1.52 4.13
C GLU A 91 4.68 -1.22 5.53
N THR A 92 4.14 -2.22 6.22
CA THR A 92 3.63 -2.05 7.59
C THR A 92 3.55 -3.37 8.33
N TRP A 93 3.56 -3.33 9.66
CA TRP A 93 3.17 -4.44 10.51
C TRP A 93 1.77 -4.18 11.04
N TYR A 94 0.93 -5.20 11.11
CA TYR A 94 -0.42 -5.04 11.63
C TYR A 94 -0.90 -6.30 12.33
N THR A 95 -1.82 -6.13 13.28
CA THR A 95 -2.60 -7.23 13.87
C THR A 95 -4.08 -6.93 13.64
N ASP A 96 -4.81 -7.80 12.93
CA ASP A 96 -6.27 -7.76 12.87
C ASP A 96 -6.84 -8.65 13.99
N THR A 97 -7.67 -8.09 14.86
CA THR A 97 -8.31 -8.83 15.96
C THR A 97 -9.81 -9.00 15.76
N GLY A 98 -10.31 -8.84 14.53
CA GLY A 98 -11.73 -9.03 14.20
C GLY A 98 -12.40 -7.80 13.61
N THR A 99 -11.78 -7.16 12.64
CA THR A 99 -12.31 -5.99 11.91
C THR A 99 -13.70 -6.23 11.29
N GLY A 100 -13.99 -7.47 10.88
CA GLY A 100 -15.25 -7.82 10.25
C GLY A 100 -15.22 -7.68 8.72
N THR A 101 -16.33 -8.03 8.07
CA THR A 101 -16.42 -8.11 6.61
C THR A 101 -16.27 -6.73 5.97
N TRP A 102 -15.42 -6.65 4.94
CA TRP A 102 -15.10 -5.47 4.13
C TRP A 102 -14.32 -4.36 4.84
N GLY A 103 -14.03 -4.50 6.13
CA GLY A 103 -13.20 -3.53 6.83
C GLY A 103 -11.73 -3.59 6.36
N LYS A 104 -11.10 -2.42 6.34
CA LYS A 104 -9.82 -2.17 5.69
C LYS A 104 -8.74 -1.79 6.70
N LEU A 105 -7.51 -2.25 6.45
CA LEU A 105 -6.32 -1.81 7.18
C LEU A 105 -6.01 -0.35 6.88
N PHE A 106 -6.01 -0.02 5.59
CA PHE A 106 -5.87 1.35 5.09
C PHE A 106 -6.62 1.48 3.77
N GLN A 107 -6.90 2.72 3.40
CA GLN A 107 -7.38 3.08 2.06
C GLN A 107 -6.82 4.45 1.68
N PHE A 108 -6.19 4.51 0.51
CA PHE A 108 -5.85 5.74 -0.20
C PHE A 108 -6.69 5.81 -1.47
N GLY A 109 -7.38 6.94 -1.67
CA GLY A 109 -8.34 7.13 -2.75
C GLY A 109 -9.76 6.66 -2.41
N ASN A 110 -10.67 6.85 -3.36
CA ASN A 110 -12.12 6.75 -3.13
C ASN A 110 -12.72 5.37 -3.47
N ASN A 111 -13.97 5.15 -3.07
CA ASN A 111 -14.81 3.98 -3.34
C ASN A 111 -15.23 3.76 -4.81
N ALA A 112 -14.30 3.94 -5.74
CA ALA A 112 -14.52 3.68 -7.15
C ALA A 112 -13.41 2.78 -7.69
N ALA A 113 -13.79 1.81 -8.52
CA ALA A 113 -12.83 0.92 -9.16
C ALA A 113 -11.75 1.73 -9.89
N GLY A 114 -10.49 1.38 -9.60
CA GLY A 114 -9.30 2.01 -10.18
C GLY A 114 -8.87 3.33 -9.53
N GLN A 115 -9.64 3.84 -8.56
CA GLN A 115 -9.33 5.09 -7.84
C GLN A 115 -8.81 4.88 -6.42
N GLU A 116 -8.73 3.64 -5.95
CA GLU A 116 -8.20 3.30 -4.62
C GLU A 116 -7.00 2.35 -4.69
N LEU A 117 -6.14 2.49 -3.68
CA LEU A 117 -5.21 1.48 -3.21
C LEU A 117 -5.56 1.19 -1.75
N ALA A 118 -6.06 -0.02 -1.48
CA ALA A 118 -6.52 -0.39 -0.15
C ALA A 118 -6.22 -1.86 0.18
N PHE A 119 -6.15 -2.18 1.47
CA PHE A 119 -6.03 -3.57 1.93
C PHE A 119 -7.25 -3.94 2.76
N THR A 120 -7.98 -4.98 2.33
CA THR A 120 -9.17 -5.48 3.02
C THR A 120 -8.84 -6.79 3.75
N HIS A 121 -9.10 -6.83 5.06
CA HIS A 121 -8.79 -8.00 5.91
C HIS A 121 -9.60 -9.23 5.54
N THR A 122 -10.92 -9.08 5.54
CA THR A 122 -11.89 -10.16 5.27
C THR A 122 -12.94 -9.63 4.33
N ARG A 123 -13.34 -10.44 3.35
CA ARG A 123 -14.33 -10.06 2.34
C ARG A 123 -15.61 -10.89 2.50
N GLY A 124 -16.69 -10.39 1.90
CA GLY A 124 -17.96 -11.11 1.80
C GLY A 124 -18.01 -12.00 0.56
N ASN A 125 -19.18 -12.62 0.30
CA ASN A 125 -19.41 -13.46 -0.88
C ASN A 125 -18.42 -14.63 -1.04
N GLY A 126 -17.90 -15.16 0.07
CA GLY A 126 -16.92 -16.25 0.07
C GLY A 126 -15.51 -15.82 -0.35
N GLN A 127 -15.27 -14.52 -0.54
CA GLN A 127 -13.95 -13.97 -0.82
C GLN A 127 -13.18 -13.78 0.48
N GLN A 128 -11.85 -13.77 0.39
CA GLN A 128 -10.94 -13.67 1.53
C GLN A 128 -10.10 -12.39 1.44
N THR A 129 -9.00 -12.33 2.17
CA THR A 129 -8.07 -11.18 2.18
C THR A 129 -7.62 -10.79 0.77
N GLY A 130 -7.43 -9.49 0.56
CA GLY A 130 -6.89 -9.00 -0.71
C GLY A 130 -6.78 -7.49 -0.80
N VAL A 131 -6.14 -7.04 -1.87
CA VAL A 131 -5.92 -5.61 -2.18
C VAL A 131 -7.04 -5.09 -3.08
N ASP A 132 -7.56 -3.90 -2.80
CA ASP A 132 -8.42 -3.16 -3.72
C ASP A 132 -7.55 -2.26 -4.59
N ARG A 133 -7.46 -2.61 -5.87
CA ARG A 133 -6.74 -1.86 -6.88
C ARG A 133 -7.25 -2.26 -8.26
N ASP A 134 -8.00 -1.39 -8.93
CA ASP A 134 -8.82 -1.73 -10.10
C ASP A 134 -9.79 -2.91 -9.85
N GLY A 135 -10.54 -2.83 -8.75
CA GLY A 135 -11.31 -3.94 -8.22
C GLY A 135 -10.48 -4.88 -7.33
N ALA A 136 -11.12 -5.92 -6.79
CA ALA A 136 -10.51 -6.79 -5.80
C ALA A 136 -9.45 -7.74 -6.40
N LYS A 137 -8.27 -7.79 -5.77
CA LYS A 137 -7.18 -8.72 -6.05
C LYS A 137 -7.01 -9.63 -4.83
N LEU A 138 -7.53 -10.85 -4.94
CA LEU A 138 -7.70 -11.79 -3.83
C LEU A 138 -6.45 -12.66 -3.66
N PHE A 139 -6.07 -12.94 -2.42
CA PHE A 139 -4.93 -13.83 -2.13
C PHE A 139 -5.27 -15.32 -2.33
N GLY A 140 -6.57 -15.65 -2.38
CA GLY A 140 -7.03 -17.04 -2.39
C GLY A 140 -6.91 -17.74 -1.03
N GLU A 141 -6.53 -16.99 0.01
CA GLU A 141 -6.56 -17.42 1.40
C GLU A 141 -6.95 -16.26 2.33
N GLN A 142 -7.41 -16.60 3.52
CA GLN A 142 -7.64 -15.64 4.60
C GLN A 142 -6.36 -15.50 5.41
N VAL A 143 -5.84 -14.28 5.53
CA VAL A 143 -4.77 -14.00 6.49
C VAL A 143 -5.34 -14.13 7.90
N ASN A 144 -4.60 -14.81 8.77
CA ASN A 144 -5.02 -15.11 10.12
C ASN A 144 -5.24 -13.83 10.94
N GLN A 145 -6.04 -13.98 11.99
CA GLN A 145 -6.31 -12.92 12.96
C GLN A 145 -5.58 -13.22 14.27
N ASN A 146 -5.40 -12.19 15.09
CA ASN A 146 -4.78 -12.24 16.42
C ASN A 146 -3.29 -12.62 16.42
N GLU A 147 -2.61 -12.43 15.29
CA GLU A 147 -1.16 -12.45 15.18
C GLU A 147 -0.68 -11.24 14.35
N GLU A 148 0.54 -10.79 14.63
CA GLU A 148 1.15 -9.69 13.88
C GLU A 148 1.67 -10.21 12.54
N HIS A 149 1.34 -9.49 11.47
CA HIS A 149 1.77 -9.77 10.11
C HIS A 149 2.55 -8.61 9.52
N HIS A 150 3.58 -8.92 8.75
CA HIS A 150 4.31 -7.96 7.92
C HIS A 150 3.69 -7.89 6.52
N LEU A 151 3.16 -6.74 6.15
CA LEU A 151 2.59 -6.46 4.83
C LEU A 151 3.56 -5.63 4.00
N VAL A 152 3.78 -6.05 2.76
CA VAL A 152 4.42 -5.23 1.72
C VAL A 152 3.56 -5.24 0.47
N ILE A 153 3.26 -4.06 -0.09
CA ILE A 153 2.57 -3.89 -1.37
C ILE A 153 3.40 -2.99 -2.26
N THR A 154 3.75 -3.44 -3.47
CA THR A 154 4.37 -2.57 -4.48
C THR A 154 3.39 -2.34 -5.62
N VAL A 155 3.39 -1.12 -6.18
CA VAL A 155 2.67 -0.78 -7.40
C VAL A 155 3.60 0.04 -8.30
N SER A 156 3.86 -0.46 -9.51
CA SER A 156 4.59 0.27 -10.54
C SER A 156 3.79 1.47 -11.08
N PRO A 157 4.42 2.42 -11.80
CA PRO A 157 3.69 3.53 -12.45
C PRO A 157 2.49 3.09 -13.32
N ASP A 158 2.65 2.01 -14.08
CA ASP A 158 1.64 1.41 -14.96
C ASP A 158 0.70 0.43 -14.25
N GLY A 159 0.81 0.29 -12.92
CA GLY A 159 -0.15 -0.45 -12.10
C GLY A 159 0.12 -1.94 -11.95
N ASN A 160 1.33 -2.43 -12.23
CA ASN A 160 1.75 -3.78 -11.84
C ASN A 160 1.79 -3.87 -10.30
N LEU A 161 0.91 -4.70 -9.73
CA LEU A 161 0.75 -4.90 -8.30
C LEU A 161 1.42 -6.20 -7.86
N ASN A 162 2.24 -6.09 -6.81
CA ASN A 162 2.75 -7.24 -6.06
C ASN A 162 2.44 -7.08 -4.57
N THR A 163 2.30 -8.20 -3.86
CA THR A 163 1.98 -8.17 -2.42
C THR A 163 2.59 -9.36 -1.69
N TRP A 164 3.12 -9.10 -0.50
CA TRP A 164 3.70 -10.09 0.40
C TRP A 164 3.08 -9.98 1.79
N ILE A 165 2.88 -11.13 2.42
CA ILE A 165 2.55 -11.27 3.85
C ILE A 165 3.64 -12.13 4.47
N ASP A 166 4.29 -11.63 5.51
CA ASP A 166 5.37 -12.32 6.24
C ASP A 166 6.51 -12.80 5.32
N GLY A 167 6.84 -11.97 4.32
CA GLY A 167 7.83 -12.28 3.29
C GLY A 167 7.39 -13.30 2.23
N VAL A 168 6.17 -13.84 2.32
CA VAL A 168 5.60 -14.77 1.33
C VAL A 168 4.77 -14.00 0.31
N GLN A 169 5.13 -14.12 -0.98
CA GLN A 169 4.41 -13.46 -2.07
C GLN A 169 3.00 -14.04 -2.22
N LYS A 170 1.99 -13.18 -2.14
CA LYS A 170 0.55 -13.50 -2.27
C LYS A 170 -0.01 -13.08 -3.62
N LEU A 171 0.47 -11.96 -4.15
CA LEU A 171 0.14 -11.47 -5.50
C LEU A 171 1.45 -11.21 -6.26
N SER A 172 1.50 -11.68 -7.50
CA SER A 172 2.65 -11.53 -8.41
C SER A 172 2.20 -10.99 -9.74
N ASP A 173 2.82 -9.91 -10.20
CA ASP A 173 2.62 -9.30 -11.52
C ASP A 173 1.15 -9.09 -11.90
N ILE A 174 0.35 -8.61 -10.95
CA ILE A 174 -1.07 -8.40 -11.18
C ILE A 174 -1.27 -7.06 -11.88
N ASN A 175 -1.69 -7.12 -13.14
CA ASN A 175 -2.02 -5.91 -13.88
C ASN A 175 -3.26 -5.22 -13.29
N THR A 176 -3.12 -3.92 -13.05
CA THR A 176 -4.20 -3.00 -12.70
C THR A 176 -4.14 -1.77 -13.62
N ASN A 177 -4.77 -0.66 -13.27
CA ASN A 177 -4.63 0.61 -14.01
C ASN A 177 -3.50 1.50 -13.45
N ASP A 178 -3.09 2.54 -14.19
CA ASP A 178 -2.02 3.48 -13.80
C ASP A 178 -2.14 3.99 -12.37
N LEU A 179 -1.02 4.07 -11.65
CA LEU A 179 -0.95 4.50 -10.25
C LEU A 179 -1.52 5.92 -10.05
N THR A 180 -1.35 6.79 -11.04
CA THR A 180 -1.88 8.17 -11.08
C THR A 180 -3.40 8.27 -10.92
N ASN A 181 -4.14 7.18 -11.10
CA ASN A 181 -5.60 7.20 -10.94
C ASN A 181 -6.05 7.16 -9.48
N VAL A 182 -5.16 6.80 -8.54
CA VAL A 182 -5.46 6.88 -7.10
C VAL A 182 -5.61 8.36 -6.74
N ASN A 183 -6.79 8.75 -6.26
CA ASN A 183 -7.08 10.15 -5.92
C ASN A 183 -6.90 10.42 -4.41
N THR A 184 -7.14 11.67 -4.01
CA THR A 184 -6.98 12.14 -2.63
C THR A 184 -8.31 12.36 -1.91
N ASN A 185 -9.43 11.86 -2.44
CA ASN A 185 -10.76 12.14 -1.86
C ASN A 185 -10.94 11.50 -0.48
N PHE A 186 -10.21 10.42 -0.21
CA PHE A 186 -10.20 9.74 1.09
C PHE A 186 -8.83 9.11 1.31
N GLU A 187 -8.23 9.34 2.47
CA GLU A 187 -6.96 8.74 2.86
C GLU A 187 -6.96 8.49 4.37
N ALA A 188 -6.90 7.23 4.77
CA ALA A 188 -6.88 6.86 6.18
C ALA A 188 -6.27 5.48 6.42
N ILE A 189 -5.77 5.30 7.64
CA ILE A 189 -5.47 4.00 8.24
C ILE A 189 -6.63 3.67 9.20
N GLY A 190 -7.21 2.48 9.07
CA GLY A 190 -8.27 1.97 9.95
C GLY A 190 -9.70 2.26 9.52
N ALA A 191 -9.90 3.00 8.43
CA ALA A 191 -11.21 3.37 7.92
C ALA A 191 -11.32 3.18 6.41
N THR A 192 -12.55 3.31 5.92
CA THR A 192 -12.91 3.11 4.52
C THR A 192 -13.88 4.20 4.09
N SER A 193 -13.86 4.58 2.81
CA SER A 193 -14.88 5.49 2.24
C SER A 193 -16.18 4.76 1.87
N TRP A 194 -16.24 3.45 2.13
CA TRP A 194 -17.44 2.61 2.01
C TRP A 194 -18.20 2.55 3.34
N GLY A 195 -19.39 1.94 3.36
CA GLY A 195 -20.22 1.81 4.56
C GLY A 195 -19.77 0.72 5.56
N ASP A 196 -18.53 0.26 5.48
CA ASP A 196 -18.06 -0.95 6.17
C ASP A 196 -17.45 -0.64 7.56
N PRO A 197 -17.28 -1.66 8.43
CA PRO A 197 -16.73 -1.47 9.77
C PRO A 197 -15.33 -0.86 9.78
N GLY A 198 -15.02 -0.12 10.85
CA GLY A 198 -13.66 0.29 11.16
C GLY A 198 -12.77 -0.88 11.55
N MET A 199 -11.46 -0.72 11.37
CA MET A 199 -10.48 -1.74 11.77
C MET A 199 -10.49 -1.95 13.29
N THR A 200 -10.41 -3.22 13.70
CA THR A 200 -10.15 -3.61 15.09
C THR A 200 -8.78 -4.28 15.15
N GLY A 201 -7.84 -3.67 15.86
CA GLY A 201 -6.49 -4.20 16.00
C GLY A 201 -5.43 -3.13 16.19
N SER A 202 -4.23 -3.41 15.70
CA SER A 202 -3.09 -2.48 15.78
C SER A 202 -2.31 -2.39 14.48
N VAL A 203 -1.63 -1.25 14.31
CA VAL A 203 -0.72 -0.97 13.19
C VAL A 203 0.59 -0.45 13.76
N ASN A 204 1.70 -0.96 13.22
CA ASN A 204 3.05 -0.58 13.57
C ASN A 204 3.86 -0.27 12.30
N GLU A 205 4.78 0.70 12.39
CA GLU A 205 5.75 1.00 11.33
C GLU A 205 5.11 1.17 9.95
N PHE A 206 4.18 2.11 9.79
CA PHE A 206 3.57 2.39 8.48
C PHE A 206 4.52 3.22 7.63
N ARG A 207 5.01 2.63 6.54
CA ARG A 207 6.04 3.19 5.68
C ARG A 207 5.55 3.28 4.24
N ILE A 208 5.93 4.37 3.59
CA ILE A 208 5.67 4.59 2.17
C ILE A 208 6.99 4.93 1.50
N TYR A 209 7.31 4.22 0.43
CA TYR A 209 8.51 4.45 -0.37
C TYR A 209 8.14 4.97 -1.76
N GLU A 210 8.93 5.90 -2.27
CA GLU A 210 9.01 6.24 -3.68
C GLU A 210 9.74 5.13 -4.42
N GLY A 211 9.02 4.42 -5.31
CA GLY A 211 9.51 3.26 -6.04
C GLY A 211 9.12 1.91 -5.43
N GLU A 212 9.43 0.84 -6.16
CA GLU A 212 9.12 -0.55 -5.81
C GLU A 212 10.30 -1.19 -5.05
N LEU A 213 10.02 -1.79 -3.88
CA LEU A 213 11.01 -2.65 -3.21
C LEU A 213 11.24 -3.93 -4.02
N THR A 214 12.50 -4.39 -4.08
CA THR A 214 12.96 -5.56 -4.84
C THR A 214 13.44 -6.69 -3.96
#